data_AF-A0A950QWM2-F1
#
_entry.id   AF-A0A950QWM2-F1
#
_cell.length_a   1.000
_cell.length_b   1.000
_cell.length_c   1.000
_cell.angle_alpha   90.00
_cell.angle_beta   90.00
_cell.angle_gamma   90.00
#
_symmetry.space_group_name_H-M   'P 1'
#
loop_
_entity.id
_entity.type
_entity.pdbx_description
1 polymer ?
#
loop_
_entity_poly.entity_id
_entity_poly.type
_entity_poly.pdbx_seq_one_letter_code
_entity_poly.pdbx_strand_id
1 'polypeptide(L)'
;MLVVMQEGATEDQIEGVISRLVEMGFTVHRSTGVRHTVLGGVGPMDDFDPAEFEVMDGVKECHRIVSPYKLASRHFKPGGTVIRLGELDIGGRKVVSMAGPCSIESEDQIQRAADIVASAGAQVIRGGAFKPRSSPYSF
;
A
#
# COMPACT_ATOMS: atom_id res chain seq x y z
N MET A 1 12.26 2.88 -11.34
CA MET A 1 12.65 3.91 -10.35
C MET A 1 13.16 5.14 -11.09
N LEU A 2 13.06 6.31 -10.48
CA LEU A 2 13.59 7.56 -11.02
C LEU A 2 14.37 8.26 -9.91
N VAL A 3 15.69 8.38 -10.09
CA VAL A 3 16.57 9.12 -9.18
C VAL A 3 16.90 10.46 -9.82
N VAL A 4 16.69 11.55 -9.11
CA VAL A 4 17.07 12.89 -9.56
C VAL A 4 18.33 13.30 -8.82
N MET A 5 19.36 13.68 -9.56
CA MET A 5 20.62 14.16 -8.98
C MET A 5 20.53 15.65 -8.64
N GLN A 6 21.31 16.09 -7.66
CA GLN A 6 21.50 17.51 -7.32
C GLN A 6 22.09 18.27 -8.51
N GLU A 7 21.83 19.58 -8.56
CA GLU A 7 22.47 20.45 -9.54
C GLU A 7 23.97 20.52 -9.23
N GLY A 8 24.81 20.17 -10.23
CA GLY A 8 26.26 20.09 -10.05
C GLY A 8 26.79 18.80 -9.43
N ALA A 9 25.97 17.74 -9.32
CA ALA A 9 26.46 16.42 -8.91
C ALA A 9 27.62 15.96 -9.81
N THR A 10 28.69 15.46 -9.20
CA THR A 10 29.90 15.05 -9.93
C THR A 10 29.67 13.74 -10.68
N GLU A 11 30.49 13.48 -11.70
CA GLU A 11 30.44 12.19 -12.41
C GLU A 11 30.67 11.01 -11.45
N ASP A 12 31.56 11.14 -10.47
CA ASP A 12 31.80 10.09 -9.46
C ASP A 12 30.56 9.80 -8.61
N GLN A 13 29.79 10.83 -8.23
CA GLN A 13 28.52 10.67 -7.52
C GLN A 13 27.47 9.98 -8.40
N ILE A 14 27.38 10.38 -9.67
CA ILE A 14 26.44 9.78 -10.64
C ILE A 14 26.78 8.30 -10.88
N GLU A 15 28.05 7.98 -11.12
CA GLU A 15 28.51 6.61 -11.32
C GLU A 15 28.36 5.76 -10.06
N GLY A 16 28.53 6.35 -8.86
CA GLY A 16 28.23 5.68 -7.59
C GLY A 16 26.77 5.24 -7.50
N VAL A 17 25.83 6.12 -7.86
CA VAL A 17 24.40 5.78 -7.91
C VAL A 17 24.11 4.73 -8.99
N ILE A 18 24.67 4.87 -10.20
CA ILE A 18 24.49 3.88 -11.28
C ILE A 18 25.00 2.51 -10.84
N SER A 19 26.17 2.44 -10.21
CA SER A 19 26.76 1.18 -9.75
C SER A 19 25.86 0.49 -8.73
N ARG A 20 25.36 1.24 -7.74
CA ARG A 20 24.39 0.72 -6.76
C ARG A 20 23.12 0.19 -7.41
N LEU A 21 22.58 0.90 -8.40
CA LEU A 21 21.41 0.45 -9.17
C LEU A 21 21.67 -0.86 -9.91
N VAL A 22 22.83 -0.99 -10.55
CA VAL A 22 23.22 -2.19 -11.31
C VAL A 22 23.45 -3.38 -10.38
N GLU A 23 24.08 -3.19 -9.22
CA GLU A 23 24.23 -4.22 -8.19
C GLU A 23 22.89 -4.77 -7.70
N MET A 24 21.86 -3.91 -7.66
CA MET A 24 20.49 -4.29 -7.33
C MET A 24 19.72 -4.89 -8.51
N GLY A 25 20.37 -5.10 -9.66
CA GLY A 25 19.77 -5.72 -10.85
C GLY A 25 18.97 -4.76 -11.73
N PHE A 26 19.08 -3.44 -11.54
CA PHE A 26 18.46 -2.47 -12.45
C PHE A 26 19.32 -2.23 -13.68
N THR A 27 18.67 -2.14 -14.84
CA THR A 27 19.21 -1.45 -16.01
C THR A 27 18.98 0.05 -15.84
N VAL A 28 20.01 0.87 -16.02
CA VAL A 28 19.93 2.31 -15.78
C VAL A 28 19.97 3.09 -17.09
N HIS A 29 19.03 4.02 -17.24
CA HIS A 29 19.00 5.01 -18.31
C HIS A 29 19.33 6.39 -17.73
N ARG A 30 20.46 6.96 -18.15
CA ARG A 30 20.85 8.32 -17.77
C ARG A 30 20.28 9.34 -18.74
N SER A 31 19.70 10.41 -18.21
CA SER A 31 19.29 11.59 -18.95
C SER A 31 19.93 12.83 -18.32
N THR A 32 20.90 13.42 -19.01
CA THR A 32 21.58 14.64 -18.55
C THR A 32 20.83 15.85 -19.11
N GLY A 33 20.10 16.56 -18.24
CA GLY A 33 19.41 17.80 -18.58
C GLY A 33 20.28 19.03 -18.35
N VAL A 34 19.70 20.21 -18.63
CA VAL A 34 20.40 21.51 -18.45
C VAL A 34 20.67 21.84 -16.97
N ARG A 35 19.81 21.38 -16.05
CA ARG A 35 19.91 21.64 -14.60
C ARG A 35 20.17 20.40 -13.74
N HIS A 36 19.56 19.27 -14.12
CA HIS A 36 19.64 18.04 -13.35
C HIS A 36 19.94 16.86 -14.27
N THR A 37 20.69 15.90 -13.73
CA THR A 37 20.80 14.55 -14.29
C THR A 37 19.73 13.68 -13.65
N VAL A 38 19.03 12.90 -14.46
CA VAL A 38 17.99 11.96 -14.03
C VAL A 38 18.41 10.54 -14.41
N LEU A 39 18.29 9.61 -13.47
CA LEU A 39 18.59 8.19 -13.65
C LEU A 39 17.30 7.38 -13.57
N GLY A 40 16.89 6.79 -14.69
CA GLY A 40 15.76 5.87 -14.76
C GLY A 40 16.22 4.42 -14.58
N GLY A 41 15.87 3.79 -13.46
CA GLY A 41 16.13 2.36 -13.22
C GLY A 41 14.96 1.48 -13.68
N VAL A 42 15.22 0.52 -14.58
CA VAL A 42 14.28 -0.51 -15.05
C VAL A 42 14.80 -1.88 -14.61
N GLY A 43 14.07 -2.58 -13.75
CA GLY A 43 14.60 -3.78 -13.11
C GLY A 43 13.60 -4.47 -12.19
N PRO A 44 14.07 -5.43 -11.37
CA PRO A 44 13.21 -6.23 -10.51
C PRO A 44 12.35 -5.38 -9.56
N MET A 45 11.17 -5.90 -9.24
CA MET A 45 10.18 -5.26 -8.37
C MET A 45 10.45 -5.49 -6.88
N ASP A 46 11.61 -6.05 -6.53
CA ASP A 46 11.95 -6.41 -5.16
C ASP A 46 11.89 -5.18 -4.24
N ASP A 47 11.66 -5.41 -2.95
CA ASP A 47 11.47 -4.34 -1.97
C ASP A 47 12.79 -3.57 -1.75
N PHE A 48 12.96 -2.48 -2.50
CA PHE A 48 13.97 -1.46 -2.24
C PHE A 48 13.33 -0.21 -1.65
N ASP A 49 13.94 0.38 -0.63
CA ASP A 49 13.46 1.65 -0.10
C ASP A 49 14.11 2.81 -0.90
N PRO A 50 13.33 3.71 -1.55
CA PRO A 50 13.90 4.91 -2.17
C PRO A 50 14.79 5.72 -1.22
N ALA A 51 14.54 5.67 0.10
CA ALA A 51 15.36 6.33 1.10
C ALA A 51 16.83 5.89 1.09
N GLU A 52 17.15 4.66 0.64
CA GLU A 52 18.54 4.20 0.47
C GLU A 52 19.31 5.04 -0.54
N PHE A 53 18.63 5.56 -1.57
CA PHE A 53 19.24 6.39 -2.60
C PHE A 53 19.23 7.87 -2.20
N GLU A 54 18.23 8.32 -1.46
CA GLU A 54 18.14 9.72 -1.00
C GLU A 54 19.26 10.11 -0.04
N VAL A 55 19.88 9.14 0.63
CA VAL A 55 21.06 9.36 1.50
C VAL A 55 22.39 9.30 0.77
N MET A 56 22.42 8.96 -0.52
CA MET A 56 23.66 8.95 -1.31
C MET A 56 24.08 10.37 -1.72
N ASP A 57 25.38 10.62 -1.68
CA ASP A 57 25.93 11.92 -2.09
C ASP A 57 25.56 12.28 -3.54
N GLY A 58 25.13 13.53 -3.73
CA GLY A 58 24.71 14.03 -5.05
C GLY A 58 23.29 13.63 -5.45
N VAL A 59 22.54 12.88 -4.65
CA VAL A 59 21.11 12.61 -4.90
C VAL A 59 20.25 13.72 -4.31
N LYS A 60 19.22 14.14 -5.05
CA LYS A 60 18.23 15.15 -4.63
C LYS A 60 16.95 14.49 -4.13
N GLU A 61 16.43 13.51 -4.88
CA GLU A 61 15.20 12.79 -4.56
C GLU A 61 15.14 11.47 -5.33
N CYS A 62 14.42 10.48 -4.78
CA CYS A 62 14.25 9.18 -5.41
C CYS A 62 12.78 8.75 -5.42
N HIS A 63 12.26 8.45 -6.60
CA HIS A 63 10.85 8.10 -6.80
C HIS A 63 10.68 6.68 -7.33
N ARG A 64 9.83 5.90 -6.65
CA ARG A 64 9.34 4.64 -7.21
C ARG A 64 8.26 4.95 -8.25
N ILE A 65 8.50 4.58 -9.52
CA ILE A 65 7.55 4.81 -10.63
C ILE A 65 6.31 3.93 -10.50
N VAL A 66 6.48 2.72 -9.95
CA VAL A 66 5.43 1.72 -9.76
C VAL A 66 4.91 1.76 -8.33
N SER A 67 3.60 1.66 -8.15
CA SER A 67 3.01 1.60 -6.82
C SER A 67 3.52 0.39 -6.04
N PRO A 68 3.87 0.53 -4.74
CA PRO A 68 4.39 -0.58 -3.93
C PRO A 68 3.35 -1.69 -3.69
N TYR A 69 2.07 -1.41 -3.94
CA TYR A 69 0.95 -2.32 -3.76
C TYR A 69 0.47 -2.95 -5.08
N LYS A 70 1.39 -3.46 -5.91
CA LYS A 70 1.08 -4.00 -7.26
C LYS A 70 -0.15 -4.92 -7.26
N LEU A 71 -0.16 -5.94 -6.38
CA LEU A 71 -1.22 -6.96 -6.32
C LEU A 71 -2.60 -6.40 -5.90
N ALA A 72 -2.63 -5.33 -5.10
CA ALA A 72 -3.86 -4.66 -4.70
C ALA A 72 -4.25 -3.52 -5.65
N SER A 73 -3.38 -3.14 -6.60
CA SER A 73 -3.63 -2.02 -7.49
C SER A 73 -4.67 -2.35 -8.56
N ARG A 74 -5.57 -1.40 -8.84
CA ARG A 74 -6.52 -1.51 -9.94
C ARG A 74 -5.85 -1.44 -11.32
N HIS A 75 -4.65 -0.86 -11.42
CA HIS A 75 -3.86 -0.91 -12.65
C HIS A 75 -3.44 -2.34 -12.99
N PHE A 76 -3.00 -3.13 -11.99
CA PHE A 76 -2.62 -4.52 -12.16
C PHE A 76 -3.82 -5.47 -12.25
N LYS A 77 -4.92 -5.17 -11.54
CA LYS A 77 -6.18 -5.92 -11.61
C LYS A 77 -7.37 -5.01 -11.96
N PRO A 78 -7.55 -4.65 -13.25
CA PRO A 78 -8.57 -3.68 -13.67
C PRO A 78 -10.01 -4.05 -13.29
N GLY A 79 -10.32 -5.35 -13.30
CA GLY A 79 -11.64 -5.87 -12.93
C GLY A 79 -11.94 -5.88 -11.43
N GLY A 80 -10.97 -5.53 -10.57
CA GLY A 80 -11.10 -5.64 -9.12
C GLY A 80 -11.24 -7.09 -8.64
N THR A 81 -11.67 -7.26 -7.39
CA THR A 81 -11.90 -8.58 -6.78
C THR A 81 -13.32 -8.62 -6.23
N VAL A 82 -14.07 -9.67 -6.56
CA VAL A 82 -15.35 -9.99 -5.91
C VAL A 82 -15.11 -11.13 -4.93
N ILE A 83 -15.40 -10.89 -3.65
CA ILE A 83 -15.31 -11.90 -2.60
C ILE A 83 -16.69 -12.51 -2.42
N ARG A 84 -16.80 -13.83 -2.57
CA ARG A 84 -18.07 -14.58 -2.42
C ARG A 84 -18.14 -15.26 -1.06
N LEU A 85 -19.20 -14.97 -0.31
CA LEU A 85 -19.51 -15.52 1.01
C LEU A 85 -20.89 -16.18 0.94
N GLY A 86 -20.94 -17.47 0.58
CA GLY A 86 -22.20 -18.14 0.24
C GLY A 86 -22.90 -17.40 -0.91
N GLU A 87 -24.10 -16.89 -0.65
CA GLU A 87 -24.91 -16.13 -1.62
C GLU A 87 -24.57 -14.61 -1.68
N LEU A 88 -23.67 -14.13 -0.82
CA LEU A 88 -23.26 -12.72 -0.77
C LEU A 88 -22.01 -12.44 -1.59
N ASP A 89 -22.06 -11.43 -2.48
CA ASP A 89 -20.92 -10.92 -3.24
C ASP A 89 -20.48 -9.54 -2.73
N ILE A 90 -19.23 -9.42 -2.24
CA ILE A 90 -18.61 -8.16 -1.81
C ILE A 90 -17.68 -7.65 -2.92
N GLY A 91 -17.86 -6.40 -3.35
CA GLY A 91 -17.13 -5.80 -4.48
C GLY A 91 -17.85 -5.89 -5.83
N GLY A 92 -19.09 -6.41 -5.84
CA GLY A 92 -19.99 -6.38 -7.00
C GLY A 92 -20.76 -5.06 -7.14
N ARG A 93 -21.87 -5.09 -7.87
CA ARG A 93 -22.72 -3.91 -8.11
C ARG A 93 -23.60 -3.51 -6.92
N LYS A 94 -23.92 -4.48 -6.05
CA LYS A 94 -24.79 -4.24 -4.88
C LYS A 94 -23.96 -3.64 -3.74
N VAL A 95 -24.55 -2.69 -3.02
CA VAL A 95 -23.95 -2.19 -1.78
C VAL A 95 -24.20 -3.21 -0.69
N VAL A 96 -23.12 -3.63 -0.01
CA VAL A 96 -23.19 -4.58 1.11
C VAL A 96 -23.11 -3.81 2.42
N SER A 97 -24.11 -4.00 3.29
CA SER A 97 -24.11 -3.45 4.65
C SER A 97 -23.65 -4.50 5.65
N MET A 98 -22.66 -4.13 6.48
CA MET A 98 -22.17 -4.92 7.60
C MET A 98 -22.36 -4.11 8.88
N ALA A 99 -23.21 -4.58 9.78
CA ALA A 99 -23.62 -3.81 10.96
C ALA A 99 -23.60 -4.67 12.22
N GLY A 100 -23.54 -4.03 13.38
CA GLY A 100 -23.43 -4.69 14.68
C GLY A 100 -22.65 -3.84 15.68
N PRO A 101 -22.53 -4.28 16.93
CA PRO A 101 -21.94 -3.46 17.97
C PRO A 101 -20.42 -3.26 17.80
N CYS A 102 -19.90 -2.24 18.48
CA CYS A 102 -18.46 -1.99 18.51
C CYS A 102 -17.74 -3.13 19.22
N SER A 103 -18.17 -3.44 20.45
CA SER A 103 -17.71 -4.57 21.27
C SER A 103 -18.88 -5.52 21.52
N ILE A 104 -18.59 -6.82 21.58
CA ILE A 104 -19.56 -7.81 22.06
C ILE A 104 -19.52 -7.77 23.58
N GLU A 105 -20.62 -7.36 24.20
CA GLU A 105 -20.68 -7.17 25.66
C GLU A 105 -21.35 -8.35 26.36
N SER A 106 -22.28 -9.02 25.67
CA SER A 106 -22.95 -10.23 26.15
C SER A 106 -23.58 -10.99 24.98
N GLU A 107 -23.93 -12.25 25.21
CA GLU A 107 -24.68 -13.09 24.27
C GLU A 107 -26.03 -12.45 23.90
N ASP A 108 -26.81 -12.03 24.90
CA ASP A 108 -28.10 -11.36 24.69
C ASP A 108 -28.00 -10.08 23.87
N GLN A 109 -26.91 -9.31 24.05
CA GLN A 109 -26.69 -8.07 23.31
C GLN A 109 -26.38 -8.34 21.84
N ILE A 110 -25.48 -9.30 21.56
CA ILE A 110 -25.12 -9.61 20.17
C ILE A 110 -26.27 -10.32 19.43
N GLN A 111 -27.03 -11.19 20.11
CA GLN A 111 -28.17 -11.86 19.49
C GLN A 111 -29.27 -10.86 19.10
N ARG A 112 -29.62 -9.93 20.00
CA ARG A 112 -30.58 -8.85 19.68
C ARG A 112 -30.08 -7.94 18.55
N ALA A 113 -28.79 -7.61 18.55
CA ALA A 113 -28.20 -6.81 17.48
C ALA A 113 -28.28 -7.54 16.13
N ALA A 114 -28.00 -8.85 16.09
CA ALA A 114 -28.10 -9.67 14.90
C ALA A 114 -29.51 -9.66 14.32
N ASP A 115 -30.53 -9.86 15.15
CA ASP A 115 -31.94 -9.85 14.73
C ASP A 115 -32.34 -8.49 14.13
N ILE A 116 -31.97 -7.39 14.82
CA ILE A 116 -32.27 -6.03 14.37
C ILE A 116 -31.61 -5.74 13.01
N VAL A 117 -30.31 -6.00 12.86
CA VAL A 117 -29.61 -5.65 11.61
C VAL A 117 -30.03 -6.55 10.45
N ALA A 118 -30.33 -7.83 10.71
CA ALA A 118 -30.85 -8.74 9.70
C ALA A 118 -32.23 -8.28 9.19
N SER A 119 -33.14 -7.89 10.11
CA SER A 119 -34.45 -7.35 9.73
C SER A 119 -34.37 -6.03 8.96
N ALA A 120 -33.31 -5.24 9.19
CA ALA A 120 -33.01 -4.02 8.43
C ALA A 120 -32.30 -4.28 7.08
N GLY A 121 -32.01 -5.54 6.74
CA GLY A 121 -31.40 -5.94 5.47
C GLY A 121 -29.87 -5.99 5.45
N ALA A 122 -29.19 -5.88 6.60
CA ALA A 122 -27.77 -6.17 6.67
C ALA A 122 -27.53 -7.68 6.45
N GLN A 123 -26.50 -8.01 5.68
CA GLN A 123 -26.18 -9.39 5.31
C GLN A 123 -25.01 -9.97 6.10
N VAL A 124 -24.33 -9.13 6.89
CA VAL A 124 -23.17 -9.50 7.71
C VAL A 124 -23.29 -8.83 9.08
N ILE A 125 -23.18 -9.63 10.14
CA ILE A 125 -23.06 -9.15 11.52
C ILE A 125 -21.58 -8.90 11.83
N ARG A 126 -21.25 -7.76 12.45
CA ARG A 126 -19.92 -7.47 12.99
C ARG A 126 -19.95 -7.33 14.51
N GLY A 127 -18.85 -7.65 15.18
CA GLY A 127 -18.68 -7.45 16.62
C GLY A 127 -17.23 -7.66 17.03
N GLY A 128 -16.64 -6.71 17.75
CA GLY A 128 -15.26 -6.85 18.23
C GLY A 128 -15.18 -7.67 19.51
N ALA A 129 -14.48 -8.81 19.47
CA ALA A 129 -14.19 -9.62 20.66
C ALA A 129 -12.94 -9.16 21.42
N PHE A 130 -11.95 -8.64 20.68
CA PHE A 130 -10.72 -8.10 21.24
C PHE A 130 -10.63 -6.61 20.97
N LYS A 131 -10.20 -5.87 21.99
CA LYS A 131 -10.02 -4.44 21.89
C LYS A 131 -8.70 -4.04 22.53
N PRO A 132 -7.82 -3.28 21.84
CA PRO A 132 -6.58 -2.82 22.45
C PRO A 132 -6.92 -1.82 23.57
N ARG A 133 -6.47 -2.12 24.79
CA ARG A 133 -6.71 -1.29 25.97
C ARG A 133 -5.41 -0.67 26.44
N SER A 134 -5.43 0.65 26.61
CA SER A 134 -4.34 1.40 27.22
C SER A 134 -4.45 1.47 28.75
N SER A 135 -5.61 1.13 29.31
CA SER A 135 -5.88 1.07 30.76
C SER A 135 -6.38 -0.32 31.15
N PRO A 136 -5.92 -0.89 32.29
CA PRO A 136 -6.34 -2.22 32.75
C PRO A 136 -7.81 -2.27 33.21
N TYR A 137 -8.47 -1.12 33.37
CA TYR A 137 -9.87 -1.02 33.80
C TYR A 137 -10.85 -0.76 32.66
N SER A 138 -10.38 -0.70 31.41
CA SER A 138 -11.22 -0.43 30.26
C SER A 138 -11.63 -1.75 29.59
N PHE A 139 -12.92 -1.90 29.29
CA PHE A 139 -13.44 -2.97 28.44
C PHE A 139 -13.60 -2.53 27.00
#